data_AF-A0A923R7P5-F1
#
_entry.id   AF-A0A923R7P5-F1
#
_cell.length_a   1.000
_cell.length_b   1.000
_cell.length_c   1.000
_cell.angle_alpha   90.00
_cell.angle_beta   90.00
_cell.angle_gamma   90.00
#
_symmetry.space_group_name_H-M   'P 1'
#
loop_
_entity.id
_entity.type
_entity.pdbx_description
1 polymer ?
#
loop_
_entity_poly.entity_id
_entity_poly.type
_entity_poly.pdbx_seq_one_letter_code
_entity_poly.pdbx_strand_id
1 'polypeptide(L)'
;MKSALLLTSMALFTLNTAHADGFRCEGLSSGLKATLYNHTESSAGTRKPSVFMISNPRASKPHRTLIAFTSEARNLEYKGYGRYVGTVGALNPLSEDPIIGGASLQQIKTVTLDLDFSYAHDAVVLANTLGKIHGTLVYQTKAGYRLDEKVSCLRYHKEISVE
;
A
#
# COMPACT_ATOMS: atom_id res chain seq x y z
N MET A 1 -4.85 16.31 -63.45
CA MET A 1 -5.27 17.10 -62.27
C MET A 1 -5.88 16.12 -61.27
N LYS A 2 -5.10 15.59 -60.33
CA LYS A 2 -4.98 16.04 -58.92
C LYS A 2 -6.35 16.30 -58.27
N SER A 3 -6.87 15.32 -57.55
CA SER A 3 -7.66 15.54 -56.33
C SER A 3 -7.34 14.42 -55.33
N ALA A 4 -6.45 14.74 -54.41
CA ALA A 4 -6.18 13.96 -53.21
C ALA A 4 -7.22 14.37 -52.15
N LEU A 5 -8.07 13.44 -51.72
CA LEU A 5 -8.93 13.62 -50.56
C LEU A 5 -8.15 13.09 -49.33
N LEU A 6 -7.66 14.02 -48.50
CA LEU A 6 -7.05 13.68 -47.21
C LEU A 6 -8.12 13.08 -46.29
N LEU A 7 -7.94 11.81 -45.93
CA LEU A 7 -8.62 11.18 -44.80
C LEU A 7 -7.94 11.66 -43.51
N THR A 8 -8.54 12.65 -42.85
CA THR A 8 -8.14 13.08 -41.50
C THR A 8 -8.61 12.01 -40.51
N SER A 9 -7.76 11.01 -40.26
CA SER A 9 -7.96 10.02 -39.19
C SER A 9 -7.88 10.72 -37.84
N MET A 10 -9.03 11.02 -37.25
CA MET A 10 -9.14 11.55 -35.89
C MET A 10 -8.79 10.41 -34.92
N ALA A 11 -7.52 10.36 -34.50
CA ALA A 11 -7.06 9.42 -33.49
C ALA A 11 -7.73 9.78 -32.15
N LEU A 12 -8.71 8.97 -31.73
CA LEU A 12 -9.26 9.01 -30.38
C LEU A 12 -8.13 8.59 -29.42
N PHE A 13 -7.46 9.56 -28.81
CA PHE A 13 -6.57 9.32 -27.69
C PHE A 13 -7.44 8.85 -26.51
N THR A 14 -7.50 7.55 -26.29
CA THR A 14 -7.98 7.00 -25.02
C THR A 14 -6.97 7.41 -23.96
N LEU A 15 -7.30 8.42 -23.17
CA LEU A 15 -6.54 8.79 -21.97
C LEU A 15 -6.58 7.59 -21.02
N ASN A 16 -5.49 6.83 -20.97
CA ASN A 16 -5.30 5.82 -19.93
C ASN A 16 -5.03 6.55 -18.62
N THR A 17 -6.08 6.85 -17.86
CA THR A 17 -5.94 7.37 -16.50
C THR A 17 -5.23 6.33 -15.64
N ALA A 18 -4.00 6.64 -15.22
CA ALA A 18 -3.31 5.85 -14.23
C ALA A 18 -3.99 6.10 -12.88
N HIS A 19 -4.69 5.10 -12.33
CA HIS A 19 -5.28 5.18 -11.01
C HIS A 19 -4.25 4.74 -9.96
N ALA A 20 -3.82 5.65 -9.10
CA ALA A 20 -3.12 5.26 -7.88
C ALA A 20 -4.15 4.71 -6.88
N ASP A 21 -4.02 3.44 -6.53
CA ASP A 21 -4.87 2.72 -5.58
C ASP A 21 -4.05 2.45 -4.30
N GLY A 22 -4.73 2.13 -3.20
CA GLY A 22 -4.05 1.80 -1.95
C GLY A 22 -4.93 1.95 -0.73
N PHE A 23 -4.30 1.85 0.44
CA PHE A 23 -4.97 1.85 1.73
C PHE A 23 -4.25 2.75 2.72
N ARG A 24 -5.02 3.48 3.53
CA ARG A 24 -4.54 4.24 4.68
C ARG A 24 -5.22 3.70 5.92
N CYS A 25 -4.43 3.09 6.78
CA CYS A 25 -4.86 2.39 7.96
C CYS A 25 -4.37 3.11 9.22
N GLU A 26 -5.21 3.10 10.25
CA GLU A 26 -4.87 3.59 11.58
C GLU A 26 -5.01 2.46 12.60
N GLY A 27 -3.95 2.26 13.37
CA GLY A 27 -3.87 1.32 14.48
C GLY A 27 -4.72 1.78 15.64
N LEU A 28 -5.63 0.91 16.09
CA LEU A 28 -6.64 1.25 17.09
C LEU A 28 -6.06 1.39 18.50
N SER A 29 -4.90 0.79 18.77
CA SER A 29 -4.26 0.81 20.09
C SER A 29 -3.04 1.72 20.13
N SER A 30 -2.18 1.68 19.11
CA SER A 30 -0.93 2.45 19.10
C SER A 30 -1.08 3.85 18.51
N GLY A 31 -2.10 4.09 17.67
CA GLY A 31 -2.20 5.28 16.84
C GLY A 31 -1.15 5.35 15.72
N LEU A 32 -0.41 4.25 15.46
CA LEU A 32 0.46 4.13 14.30
C LEU A 32 -0.39 4.11 13.03
N LYS A 33 0.18 4.66 11.95
CA LYS A 33 -0.45 4.68 10.64
C LYS A 33 0.29 3.76 9.69
N ALA A 34 -0.45 2.87 9.05
CA ALA A 34 0.01 2.02 7.96
C ALA A 34 -0.51 2.57 6.63
N THR A 35 0.36 2.83 5.67
CA THR A 35 -0.04 3.30 4.34
C THR A 35 0.52 2.37 3.27
N LEU A 36 -0.36 1.85 2.42
CA LEU A 36 -0.02 1.01 1.30
C LEU A 36 -0.39 1.72 -0.01
N TYR A 37 0.56 1.79 -0.93
CA TYR A 37 0.39 2.28 -2.30
C TYR A 37 0.52 1.11 -3.27
N ASN A 38 -0.46 0.97 -4.17
CA ASN A 38 -0.47 -0.03 -5.22
C ASN A 38 -0.30 0.64 -6.59
N HIS A 39 0.54 0.05 -7.45
CA HIS A 39 0.55 0.35 -8.88
C HIS A 39 -0.58 -0.43 -9.54
N THR A 40 -1.36 0.29 -10.36
CA THR A 40 -2.37 -0.32 -11.22
C THR A 40 -1.77 -0.50 -12.60
N GLU A 41 -1.67 -1.74 -13.08
CA GLU A 41 -1.31 -2.07 -14.46
C GLU A 41 -2.61 -2.27 -15.24
N SER A 42 -3.14 -1.17 -15.81
CA SER A 42 -4.47 -1.15 -16.45
C SER A 42 -4.58 -2.16 -17.61
N SER A 43 -3.53 -2.33 -18.40
CA SER A 43 -3.47 -3.29 -19.52
C SER A 43 -3.53 -4.76 -19.08
N ALA A 44 -3.00 -5.08 -17.90
CA ALA A 44 -3.00 -6.44 -17.35
C ALA A 44 -4.13 -6.67 -16.33
N GLY A 45 -4.86 -5.62 -15.95
CA GLY A 45 -5.84 -5.67 -14.87
C GLY A 45 -5.25 -6.04 -13.50
N THR A 46 -3.92 -5.93 -13.33
CA THR A 46 -3.24 -6.32 -12.08
C THR A 46 -2.96 -5.13 -11.18
N ARG A 47 -2.97 -5.37 -9.87
CA ARG A 47 -2.54 -4.40 -8.86
C ARG A 47 -1.36 -4.99 -8.12
N LYS A 48 -0.24 -4.29 -8.13
CA LYS A 48 1.00 -4.70 -7.48
C LYS A 48 1.34 -3.71 -6.36
N PRO A 49 1.74 -4.16 -5.16
CA PRO A 49 2.16 -3.24 -4.13
C PRO A 49 3.44 -2.54 -4.57
N SER A 50 3.50 -1.24 -4.33
CA SER A 50 4.63 -0.38 -4.66
C SER A 50 5.37 0.04 -3.40
N VAL A 51 4.64 0.62 -2.44
CA VAL A 51 5.20 1.13 -1.20
C VAL A 51 4.29 0.79 -0.02
N PHE A 52 4.85 0.26 1.06
CA PHE A 52 4.16 0.02 2.33
C PHE A 52 4.93 0.70 3.46
N MET A 53 4.28 1.58 4.23
CA MET A 53 4.94 2.38 5.27
C MET A 53 4.23 2.24 6.61
N ILE A 54 5.00 2.20 7.69
CA ILE A 54 4.52 2.41 9.05
C ILE A 54 5.03 3.76 9.56
N SER A 55 4.16 4.54 10.18
CA SER A 55 4.47 5.88 10.65
C SER A 55 3.86 6.17 12.02
N ASN A 56 4.54 7.02 12.80
CA ASN A 56 4.02 7.57 14.04
C ASN A 56 3.71 9.07 13.83
N PRO A 57 2.43 9.47 13.72
CA PRO A 57 2.07 10.87 13.48
C PRO A 57 2.42 11.79 14.66
N ARG A 58 2.61 11.21 15.86
CA ARG A 58 2.98 11.95 17.08
C ARG A 58 4.49 12.25 17.14
N ALA A 59 5.30 11.57 16.34
CA ALA A 59 6.73 11.86 16.25
C ALA A 59 6.99 13.16 15.47
N SER A 60 8.03 13.88 15.88
CA SER A 60 8.59 15.01 15.13
C SER A 60 9.17 14.53 13.79
N LYS A 61 9.13 15.37 12.76
CA LYS A 61 9.91 15.11 11.54
C LYS A 61 11.41 15.17 11.90
N PRO A 62 12.27 14.30 11.33
CA PRO A 62 12.04 13.32 10.25
C PRO A 62 11.48 11.95 10.70
N HIS A 63 11.40 11.67 12.00
CA HIS A 63 11.07 10.37 12.60
C HIS A 63 9.59 9.94 12.48
N ARG A 64 8.82 10.60 11.60
CA ARG A 64 7.41 10.25 11.36
C ARG A 64 7.27 8.91 10.67
N THR A 65 8.13 8.61 9.70
CA THR A 65 8.14 7.29 9.06
C THR A 65 9.10 6.39 9.82
N LEU A 66 8.58 5.29 10.37
CA LEU A 66 9.37 4.34 11.16
C LEU A 66 10.02 3.29 10.27
N ILE A 67 9.28 2.82 9.26
CA ILE A 67 9.79 1.88 8.25
C ILE A 67 9.00 2.01 6.96
N ALA A 68 9.68 1.79 5.83
CA ALA A 68 9.09 1.66 4.51
C ALA A 68 9.60 0.39 3.81
N PHE A 69 8.71 -0.28 3.10
CA PHE A 69 8.99 -1.42 2.22
C PHE A 69 8.61 -1.02 0.80
N THR A 70 9.40 -1.44 -0.18
CA THR A 70 9.13 -1.17 -1.59
C THR A 70 9.31 -2.43 -2.43
N SER A 71 8.55 -2.56 -3.50
CA SER A 71 8.74 -3.66 -4.45
C SER A 71 10.08 -3.54 -5.19
N GLU A 72 10.57 -2.33 -5.41
CA GLU A 72 11.89 -2.06 -6.01
C GLU A 72 13.04 -2.64 -5.16
N ALA A 73 12.97 -2.47 -3.83
CA ALA A 73 13.93 -3.05 -2.90
C ALA A 73 13.69 -4.56 -2.64
N ARG A 74 12.69 -5.16 -3.29
CA ARG A 74 12.28 -6.58 -3.15
C ARG A 74 12.01 -6.99 -1.70
N ASN A 75 11.54 -6.05 -0.88
CA ASN A 75 11.20 -6.30 0.52
C ASN A 75 9.70 -6.10 0.79
N LEU A 76 8.87 -6.03 -0.26
CA LEU A 76 7.43 -5.94 -0.20
C LEU A 76 6.79 -6.94 -1.18
N GLU A 77 5.88 -7.76 -0.67
CA GLU A 77 5.19 -8.79 -1.44
C GLU A 77 3.67 -8.76 -1.21
N TYR A 78 2.90 -9.07 -2.25
CA TYR A 78 1.47 -9.34 -2.14
C TYR A 78 1.23 -10.85 -2.13
N LYS A 79 0.51 -11.34 -1.12
CA LYS A 79 0.23 -12.78 -0.92
C LYS A 79 -1.20 -13.18 -1.29
N GLY A 80 -1.96 -12.28 -1.91
CA GLY A 80 -3.39 -12.50 -2.22
C GLY A 80 -4.30 -12.11 -1.05
N TYR A 81 -5.61 -12.05 -1.31
CA TYR A 81 -6.67 -11.84 -0.31
C TYR A 81 -6.39 -10.70 0.69
N GLY A 82 -5.97 -9.54 0.18
CA GLY A 82 -5.70 -8.36 1.02
C GLY A 82 -4.45 -8.44 1.88
N ARG A 83 -3.60 -9.47 1.70
CA ARG A 83 -2.38 -9.69 2.51
C ARG A 83 -1.13 -9.13 1.85
N TYR A 84 -0.47 -8.20 2.52
CA TYR A 84 0.77 -7.55 2.09
C TYR A 84 1.87 -7.75 3.12
N VAL A 85 3.03 -8.22 2.71
CA VAL A 85 4.13 -8.58 3.61
C VAL A 85 5.35 -7.73 3.30
N GLY A 86 5.75 -6.90 4.26
CA GLY A 86 7.04 -6.22 4.30
C GLY A 86 8.07 -7.06 5.06
N THR A 87 9.21 -7.35 4.44
CA THR A 87 10.33 -8.04 5.09
C THR A 87 11.34 -7.02 5.58
N VAL A 88 11.63 -7.05 6.88
CA VAL A 88 12.67 -6.19 7.47
C VAL A 88 14.01 -6.80 7.11
N GLY A 89 14.73 -6.17 6.18
CA GLY A 89 16.07 -6.58 5.78
C GLY A 89 17.11 -6.32 6.88
N ALA A 90 18.38 -6.57 6.57
CA ALA A 90 19.46 -6.04 7.38
C ALA A 90 19.39 -4.51 7.32
N LEU A 91 18.85 -3.90 8.37
CA LEU A 91 18.89 -2.46 8.52
C LEU A 91 20.36 -2.09 8.73
N ASN A 92 20.85 -1.12 7.96
CA ASN A 92 21.99 -0.34 8.46
C ASN A 92 21.61 0.13 9.87
N PRO A 93 22.51 0.10 10.86
CA PRO A 93 22.19 0.51 12.22
C PRO A 93 21.53 1.88 12.13
N LEU A 94 20.22 1.89 12.35
CA LEU A 94 19.46 3.13 12.39
C LEU A 94 20.00 3.90 13.58
N SER A 95 20.14 5.22 13.46
CA SER A 95 20.53 6.06 14.60
C SER A 95 19.57 5.92 15.77
N GLU A 96 18.34 5.47 15.50
CA GLU A 96 17.29 5.18 16.47
C GLU A 96 16.62 3.84 16.14
N ASP A 97 16.27 3.07 17.17
CA ASP A 97 15.53 1.82 17.04
C ASP A 97 14.08 2.03 17.52
N PRO A 98 13.15 2.43 16.62
CA PRO A 98 11.79 2.74 17.03
C PRO A 98 11.04 1.47 17.48
N ILE A 99 10.14 1.65 18.44
CA ILE A 99 9.22 0.59 18.84
C ILE A 99 8.01 0.57 17.89
N ILE A 100 7.76 -0.58 17.28
CA ILE A 100 6.57 -0.84 16.45
C ILE A 100 5.86 -2.10 16.94
N GLY A 101 4.53 -2.03 17.08
CA GLY A 101 3.74 -3.18 17.54
C GLY A 101 4.11 -3.68 18.95
N GLY A 102 4.83 -2.89 19.75
CA GLY A 102 5.33 -3.29 21.08
C GLY A 102 6.72 -3.92 21.11
N ALA A 103 7.42 -4.03 19.97
CA ALA A 103 8.80 -4.52 19.90
C ALA A 103 9.73 -3.56 19.16
N SER A 104 11.02 -3.68 19.42
CA SER A 104 12.04 -2.93 18.68
C SER A 104 12.02 -3.30 17.20
N LEU A 105 12.18 -2.31 16.32
CA LEU A 105 12.22 -2.55 14.88
C LEU A 105 13.35 -3.51 14.48
N GLN A 106 14.50 -3.45 15.17
CA GLN A 106 15.59 -4.40 14.97
C GLN A 106 15.21 -5.85 15.31
N GLN A 107 14.22 -6.06 16.18
CA GLN A 107 13.70 -7.38 16.52
C GLN A 107 12.60 -7.85 15.57
N ILE A 108 12.03 -6.99 14.74
CA ILE A 108 11.01 -7.37 13.76
C ILE A 108 11.68 -8.05 12.56
N LYS A 109 11.06 -9.16 12.12
CA LYS A 109 11.41 -9.90 10.90
C LYS A 109 10.50 -9.49 9.75
N THR A 110 9.19 -9.44 9.98
CA THR A 110 8.21 -9.01 8.98
C THR A 110 7.11 -8.16 9.59
N VAL A 111 6.54 -7.29 8.77
CA VAL A 111 5.31 -6.55 9.04
C VAL A 111 4.29 -6.94 7.98
N THR A 112 3.14 -7.47 8.39
CA THR A 112 2.07 -7.85 7.46
C THR A 112 0.88 -6.93 7.67
N LEU A 113 0.35 -6.37 6.59
CA LEU A 113 -0.98 -5.77 6.57
C LEU A 113 -1.94 -6.82 5.99
N ASP A 114 -2.86 -7.30 6.82
CA ASP A 114 -3.88 -8.29 6.47
C ASP A 114 -5.24 -7.58 6.45
N LEU A 115 -5.75 -7.25 5.27
CA LEU A 115 -7.01 -6.55 5.10
C LEU A 115 -8.15 -7.54 4.90
N ASP A 116 -9.29 -7.26 5.52
CA ASP A 116 -10.56 -7.94 5.24
C ASP A 116 -11.12 -7.41 3.90
N PHE A 117 -10.35 -7.58 2.82
CA PHE A 117 -10.61 -7.04 1.49
C PHE A 117 -10.01 -7.94 0.41
N SER A 118 -10.74 -8.12 -0.70
CA SER A 118 -10.21 -8.81 -1.88
C SER A 118 -10.64 -8.11 -3.17
N TYR A 119 -9.66 -7.81 -4.03
CA TYR A 119 -9.92 -7.25 -5.36
C TYR A 119 -10.78 -8.16 -6.26
N ALA A 120 -10.75 -9.47 -6.02
CA ALA A 120 -11.51 -10.43 -6.81
C ALA A 120 -12.98 -10.52 -6.41
N HIS A 121 -13.36 -10.06 -5.21
CA HIS A 121 -14.71 -10.23 -4.66
C HIS A 121 -15.49 -8.91 -4.53
N ASP A 122 -14.80 -7.76 -4.41
CA ASP A 122 -15.44 -6.48 -4.08
C ASP A 122 -15.70 -5.51 -5.25
N ALA A 123 -15.91 -6.01 -6.47
CA ALA A 123 -16.38 -5.16 -7.57
C ALA A 123 -17.79 -4.56 -7.32
N VAL A 124 -18.58 -5.15 -6.41
CA VAL A 124 -19.99 -4.81 -6.18
C VAL A 124 -20.25 -4.09 -4.83
N VAL A 125 -19.41 -4.29 -3.80
CA VAL A 125 -19.70 -3.81 -2.43
C VAL A 125 -19.21 -2.38 -2.17
N LEU A 126 -18.20 -1.92 -2.91
CA LEU A 126 -17.58 -0.60 -2.70
C LEU A 126 -18.25 0.57 -3.45
N ALA A 127 -19.23 0.30 -4.33
CA ALA A 127 -19.99 1.37 -4.97
C ALA A 127 -20.89 2.12 -3.98
N ASN A 128 -21.28 1.47 -2.87
CA ASN A 128 -22.33 1.96 -1.98
C ASN A 128 -21.85 2.19 -0.53
N THR A 129 -20.59 1.86 -0.22
CA THR A 129 -20.01 2.19 1.09
C THR A 129 -18.74 3.02 0.90
N LEU A 130 -18.75 4.21 1.48
CA LEU A 130 -17.55 4.94 1.95
C LEU A 130 -16.88 4.13 3.09
N GLY A 131 -16.76 2.82 2.89
CA GLY A 131 -16.68 1.79 3.91
C GLY A 131 -15.28 1.68 4.46
N LYS A 132 -15.16 1.86 5.77
CA LYS A 132 -13.95 1.49 6.49
C LYS A 132 -13.69 0.01 6.26
N ILE A 133 -12.51 -0.31 5.76
CA ILE A 133 -12.01 -1.68 5.63
C ILE A 133 -11.34 -2.04 6.96
N HIS A 134 -11.69 -3.17 7.54
CA HIS A 134 -11.01 -3.67 8.73
C HIS A 134 -9.79 -4.49 8.34
N GLY A 135 -8.83 -4.57 9.24
CA GLY A 135 -7.66 -5.40 9.04
C GLY A 135 -6.86 -5.59 10.31
N THR A 136 -5.74 -6.27 10.15
CA THR A 136 -4.76 -6.49 11.22
C THR A 136 -3.36 -6.18 10.71
N LEU A 137 -2.61 -5.36 11.44
CA LEU A 137 -1.17 -5.28 11.34
C LEU A 137 -0.56 -6.38 12.20
N VAL A 138 0.28 -7.20 11.59
CA VAL A 138 0.96 -8.31 12.25
C VAL A 138 2.45 -8.04 12.22
N TYR A 139 3.06 -8.00 13.39
CA TYR A 139 4.50 -7.88 13.55
C TYR A 139 5.05 -9.24 13.97
N GLN A 140 5.83 -9.85 13.09
CA GLN A 140 6.52 -11.11 13.39
C GLN A 140 7.94 -10.79 13.82
N THR A 141 8.31 -11.15 15.04
CA THR A 141 9.67 -10.98 15.55
C THR A 141 10.62 -12.04 14.98
N LYS A 142 11.93 -11.74 15.00
CA LYS A 142 13.02 -12.68 14.67
C LYS A 142 13.04 -13.89 15.60
N ALA A 143 12.57 -13.73 16.83
CA ALA A 143 12.46 -14.80 17.83
C ALA A 143 11.20 -15.69 17.67
N GLY A 144 10.30 -15.38 16.72
CA GLY A 144 9.11 -16.19 16.47
C GLY A 144 7.82 -15.71 17.14
N TYR A 145 7.87 -14.67 17.98
CA TYR A 145 6.67 -14.05 18.54
C TYR A 145 5.88 -13.25 17.49
N ARG A 146 4.56 -13.28 17.63
CA ARG A 146 3.60 -12.57 16.81
C ARG A 146 2.88 -11.52 17.66
N LEU A 147 2.85 -10.29 17.17
CA LEU A 147 2.15 -9.16 17.81
C LEU A 147 1.13 -8.61 16.82
N ASP A 148 -0.12 -8.50 17.26
CA ASP A 148 -1.24 -8.14 16.39
C ASP A 148 -1.84 -6.80 16.83
N GLU A 149 -2.09 -5.93 15.86
CA GLU A 149 -2.79 -4.67 16.06
C GLU A 149 -3.96 -4.56 15.09
N LYS A 150 -5.17 -4.34 15.61
CA LYS A 150 -6.34 -4.07 14.78
C LYS A 150 -6.23 -2.69 14.14
N VAL A 151 -6.60 -2.63 12.86
CA VAL A 151 -6.59 -1.38 12.09
C VAL A 151 -7.95 -1.08 11.47
N SER A 152 -8.23 0.22 11.33
CA SER A 152 -9.30 0.72 10.48
C SER A 152 -8.69 1.40 9.27
N CYS A 153 -9.09 0.99 8.07
CA CYS A 153 -8.50 1.42 6.82
C CYS A 153 -9.50 2.15 5.92
N LEU A 154 -9.01 3.10 5.16
CA LEU A 154 -9.70 3.71 4.03
C LEU A 154 -8.97 3.34 2.76
N ARG A 155 -9.69 2.79 1.78
CA ARG A 155 -9.18 2.67 0.42
C ARG A 155 -9.15 4.06 -0.20
N TYR A 156 -8.04 4.44 -0.81
CA TYR A 156 -7.97 5.70 -1.55
C TYR A 156 -7.69 5.41 -3.02
N HIS A 157 -8.41 6.10 -3.88
CA HIS A 157 -8.19 6.16 -5.31
C HIS A 157 -7.81 7.59 -5.65
N LYS A 158 -6.60 7.80 -6.14
CA LYS A 158 -6.21 9.09 -6.70
C LYS A 158 -6.20 8.95 -8.21
N GLU A 159 -7.10 9.66 -8.87
CA GLU A 159 -7.01 9.90 -10.31
C GLU A 159 -5.75 10.73 -10.56
N ILE A 160 -4.84 10.18 -11.36
CA ILE A 160 -3.72 10.94 -11.90
C ILE A 160 -4.16 11.40 -13.28
N SER A 161 -4.62 12.65 -13.37
CA SER A 161 -4.70 13.35 -14.64
C SER A 161 -3.28 13.55 -15.14
N VAL A 162 -2.93 12.90 -16.24
CA VAL A 162 -1.71 13.21 -16.98
C VAL A 162 -2.09 14.36 -17.92
N GLU A 163 -1.65 15.58 -17.58
CA GLU A 163 -1.70 16.73 -18.50
C GLU A 163 -0.64 16.61 -19.59
#